data_AF-A0A2J6WGN5-F1
#
_entry.id   AF-A0A2J6WGN5-F1
#
_cell.length_a   1.000
_cell.length_b   1.000
_cell.length_c   1.000
_cell.angle_alpha   90.00
_cell.angle_beta   90.00
_cell.angle_gamma   90.00
#
_symmetry.space_group_name_H-M   'P 1'
#
loop_
_entity.id
_entity.type
_entity.pdbx_description
1 polymer ?
#
loop_
_entity_poly.entity_id
_entity_poly.type
_entity_poly.pdbx_seq_one_letter_code
_entity_poly.pdbx_strand_id
1 'polypeptide(L)'
;MPVTEIEIYDALRNKIGEESAKTLLEFIDLRVEKEFERKKDLLATKQDIVELRSATKQDIAELRAEVKQDIAELKAELEVKIEKVKTTLIKWMFIFWAGQVGVLVAILTLFFRVLK
;
A
#
# COMPACT_ATOMS: atom_id res chain seq x y z
N MET A 1 8.41 -11.02 -49.39
CA MET A 1 8.20 -12.40 -48.90
C MET A 1 9.38 -12.74 -48.00
N PRO A 2 9.20 -13.45 -46.88
CA PRO A 2 10.34 -13.91 -46.09
C PRO A 2 11.19 -14.83 -46.96
N VAL A 3 12.51 -14.65 -46.93
CA VAL A 3 13.46 -15.53 -47.63
C VAL A 3 13.41 -16.89 -46.94
N THR A 4 13.25 -17.96 -47.71
CA THR A 4 13.17 -19.32 -47.17
C THR A 4 14.56 -19.87 -46.87
N GLU A 5 14.64 -20.78 -45.90
CA GLU A 5 15.89 -21.45 -45.48
C GLU A 5 16.61 -22.13 -46.66
N ILE A 6 15.81 -22.71 -47.57
CA ILE A 6 16.27 -23.35 -48.81
C ILE A 6 16.89 -22.33 -49.77
N GLU A 7 16.26 -21.16 -49.95
CA GLU A 7 16.81 -20.09 -50.80
C GLU A 7 18.13 -19.55 -50.24
N ILE A 8 18.26 -19.44 -48.91
CA ILE A 8 19.50 -19.03 -48.25
C ILE A 8 20.58 -20.10 -48.43
N TYR A 9 20.23 -21.37 -48.23
CA TYR A 9 21.14 -22.49 -48.42
C TYR A 9 21.68 -22.57 -49.84
N ASP A 10 20.80 -22.51 -50.84
CA ASP A 10 21.18 -22.58 -52.26
C ASP A 10 22.06 -21.39 -52.68
N ALA A 11 21.74 -20.19 -52.18
CA ALA A 11 22.55 -18.99 -52.44
C ALA A 11 23.96 -19.10 -51.83
N LEU A 12 24.07 -19.64 -50.62
CA LEU A 12 25.35 -19.87 -49.95
C LEU A 12 26.13 -21.00 -50.64
N ARG A 13 25.49 -22.14 -50.90
CA ARG A 13 26.11 -23.31 -51.55
C ARG A 13 26.77 -22.94 -52.88
N ASN A 14 26.08 -22.14 -53.70
CA ASN A 14 26.57 -21.68 -55.01
C ASN A 14 27.81 -20.78 -54.92
N LYS A 15 28.11 -20.15 -53.77
CA LYS A 15 29.22 -19.20 -53.61
C LYS A 15 30.38 -19.71 -52.76
N ILE A 16 30.11 -20.52 -51.73
CA ILE A 16 31.10 -20.89 -50.71
C ILE A 16 31.25 -22.41 -50.51
N GLY A 17 30.56 -23.22 -51.32
CA GLY A 17 30.57 -24.68 -51.21
C GLY A 17 29.58 -25.23 -50.18
N GLU A 18 29.33 -26.53 -50.24
CA GLU A 18 28.24 -27.18 -49.51
C GLU A 18 28.48 -27.26 -48.00
N GLU A 19 29.71 -27.56 -47.59
CA GLU A 19 30.10 -27.65 -46.18
C GLU A 19 30.01 -26.29 -45.49
N SER A 20 30.62 -25.26 -46.08
CA SER A 20 30.59 -23.89 -45.56
C SER A 20 29.16 -23.33 -45.48
N ALA A 21 28.32 -23.64 -46.48
CA ALA A 21 26.92 -23.22 -46.49
C ALA A 21 26.11 -23.86 -45.34
N LYS A 22 26.32 -25.15 -45.06
CA LYS A 22 25.68 -25.83 -43.91
C LYS A 22 26.11 -25.21 -42.59
N THR A 23 27.41 -25.00 -42.38
CA THR A 23 27.93 -24.42 -41.14
C THR A 23 27.40 -23.01 -40.88
N LEU A 24 27.29 -22.17 -41.91
CA LEU A 24 26.72 -20.84 -41.76
C LEU A 24 25.22 -20.87 -41.49
N LEU A 25 24.49 -21.78 -42.12
CA LEU A 25 23.05 -21.95 -41.88
C LEU A 25 22.79 -22.37 -40.43
N GLU A 26 23.50 -23.39 -39.95
CA GLU A 26 23.39 -23.86 -38.57
C GLU A 26 23.75 -22.76 -37.56
N PHE A 27 24.77 -21.95 -37.85
CA PHE A 27 25.12 -20.79 -37.01
C PHE A 27 24.01 -19.73 -36.99
N ILE A 28 23.38 -19.46 -38.13
CA ILE A 28 22.26 -18.52 -38.25
C ILE A 28 21.07 -19.04 -37.44
N ASP A 29 20.70 -20.31 -37.59
CA ASP A 29 19.57 -20.92 -36.88
C ASP A 29 19.79 -20.87 -35.36
N LEU A 30 20.98 -21.28 -34.90
CA LEU A 30 21.36 -21.20 -33.49
C LEU A 30 21.29 -19.77 -32.94
N ARG A 31 21.64 -18.77 -33.75
CA ARG A 31 21.57 -17.36 -33.35
C ARG A 31 20.13 -16.84 -33.33
N VAL A 32 19.32 -17.22 -34.32
CA VAL A 32 17.90 -16.87 -34.39
C VAL A 32 17.15 -17.45 -33.20
N GLU A 33 17.35 -18.72 -32.89
CA GLU A 33 16.74 -19.40 -31.74
C GLU A 33 17.11 -18.71 -30.42
N LYS A 34 18.40 -18.41 -30.21
CA LYS A 34 18.87 -17.68 -29.01
C LYS A 34 18.28 -16.29 -28.88
N GLU A 35 18.16 -15.53 -29.98
CA GLU A 35 17.53 -14.21 -29.95
C GLU A 35 16.02 -14.30 -29.74
N PHE A 36 15.38 -15.36 -30.24
CA PHE A 36 13.96 -15.61 -30.02
C PHE A 36 13.66 -15.91 -28.55
N GLU A 37 14.38 -16.85 -27.93
CA GLU A 37 14.22 -17.16 -26.50
C GLU A 37 14.55 -15.95 -25.63
N ARG A 38 15.60 -15.17 -25.94
CA ARG A 38 15.88 -13.92 -25.21
C ARG A 38 14.74 -12.91 -25.30
N LYS A 39 14.12 -12.75 -26.46
CA LYS A 39 12.96 -11.85 -26.63
C LYS A 39 11.76 -12.35 -25.86
N LYS A 40 11.51 -13.66 -25.87
CA LYS A 40 10.45 -14.30 -25.10
C LYS A 40 10.65 -14.11 -23.59
N ASP A 41 11.85 -14.32 -23.07
CA ASP A 41 12.20 -14.06 -21.67
C ASP A 41 12.03 -12.58 -21.29
N LEU A 42 12.42 -11.68 -22.20
CA LEU A 42 12.24 -10.23 -22.00
C LEU A 42 10.77 -9.82 -22.00
N LEU A 43 9.94 -10.46 -22.82
CA LEU A 43 8.48 -10.26 -22.82
C LEU A 43 7.85 -10.80 -21.53
N ALA A 44 8.25 -12.00 -21.08
CA ALA A 44 7.80 -12.57 -19.81
C ALA A 44 8.18 -11.65 -18.64
N THR A 45 9.43 -11.22 -18.55
CA THR A 45 9.90 -10.29 -17.52
C THR A 45 9.13 -8.96 -17.54
N LYS A 46 8.81 -8.43 -18.72
CA LYS A 46 8.00 -7.20 -18.84
C LYS A 46 6.59 -7.41 -18.32
N GLN A 47 5.99 -8.58 -18.59
CA GLN A 47 4.68 -8.94 -18.09
C GLN A 47 4.70 -9.04 -16.56
N ASP A 48 5.68 -9.73 -15.99
CA ASP A 48 5.87 -9.85 -14.53
C ASP A 48 6.01 -8.47 -13.87
N ILE A 49 6.75 -7.55 -14.47
CA ILE A 49 6.91 -6.18 -13.97
C ILE A 49 5.56 -5.42 -13.96
N VAL A 50 4.74 -5.60 -14.99
CA VAL A 50 3.42 -4.96 -15.08
C VAL A 50 2.50 -5.51 -13.99
N GLU A 51 2.49 -6.84 -13.80
CA GLU A 51 1.69 -7.52 -12.79
C GLU A 51 2.11 -7.10 -11.38
N LEU A 52 3.41 -7.14 -11.07
CA LEU A 52 3.95 -6.67 -9.78
C LEU A 52 3.61 -5.20 -9.53
N ARG A 53 3.75 -4.34 -10.54
CA ARG A 53 3.39 -2.92 -10.41
C ARG A 53 1.89 -2.73 -10.14
N SER A 54 1.05 -3.55 -10.74
CA SER A 54 -0.40 -3.52 -10.52
C SER A 54 -0.74 -3.97 -9.09
N ALA A 55 -0.20 -5.11 -8.67
CA ALA A 55 -0.38 -5.65 -7.31
C ALA A 55 0.09 -4.65 -6.25
N THR A 56 1.31 -4.10 -6.38
CA THR A 56 1.81 -3.09 -5.45
C THR A 56 0.94 -1.83 -5.39
N LYS A 57 0.37 -1.38 -6.52
CA LYS A 57 -0.55 -0.23 -6.52
C LYS A 57 -1.84 -0.55 -5.78
N GLN A 58 -2.36 -1.77 -5.95
CA GLN A 58 -3.55 -2.24 -5.25
C GLN A 58 -3.28 -2.32 -3.74
N ASP A 59 -2.19 -2.96 -3.32
CA ASP A 59 -1.80 -3.08 -1.91
C ASP A 59 -1.66 -1.69 -1.25
N ILE A 60 -1.04 -0.73 -1.95
CA ILE A 60 -0.94 0.66 -1.46
C ILE A 60 -2.31 1.31 -1.31
N ALA A 61 -3.25 1.06 -2.23
CA ALA A 61 -4.59 1.62 -2.15
C ALA A 61 -5.39 1.01 -0.98
N GLU A 62 -5.28 -0.30 -0.78
CA GLU A 62 -5.91 -1.03 0.33
C GLU A 62 -5.36 -0.55 1.68
N LEU A 63 -4.03 -0.51 1.84
CA LEU A 63 -3.40 0.01 3.07
C LEU A 63 -3.77 1.46 3.37
N ARG A 64 -3.89 2.32 2.34
CA ARG A 64 -4.34 3.70 2.53
C ARG A 64 -5.79 3.78 3.01
N ALA A 65 -6.65 2.88 2.53
CA ALA A 65 -8.04 2.83 2.96
C ALA A 65 -8.15 2.35 4.42
N GLU A 66 -7.43 1.28 4.77
CA GLU A 66 -7.36 0.73 6.13
C GLU A 66 -6.86 1.78 7.12
N VAL A 67 -5.71 2.42 6.84
CA VAL A 67 -5.17 3.47 7.74
C VAL A 67 -6.14 4.65 7.89
N LYS A 68 -6.86 5.03 6.83
CA LYS A 68 -7.86 6.11 6.91
C LYS A 68 -9.05 5.70 7.79
N GLN A 69 -9.47 4.45 7.71
CA GLN A 69 -10.52 3.89 8.56
C GLN A 69 -10.07 3.86 10.02
N ASP A 70 -8.89 3.32 10.32
CA ASP A 70 -8.33 3.28 11.67
C ASP A 70 -8.23 4.68 12.29
N ILE A 71 -7.77 5.67 11.53
CA ILE A 71 -7.71 7.06 11.99
C ILE A 71 -9.12 7.60 12.32
N ALA A 72 -10.13 7.27 11.52
CA ALA A 72 -11.51 7.70 11.77
C ALA A 72 -12.09 7.04 13.03
N GLU A 73 -11.85 5.74 13.21
CA GLU A 73 -12.26 4.97 14.39
C GLU A 73 -11.59 5.52 15.66
N LEU A 74 -10.26 5.73 15.63
CA LEU A 74 -9.52 6.31 16.76
C LEU A 74 -10.00 7.73 17.12
N LYS A 75 -10.33 8.56 16.12
CA LYS A 75 -10.91 9.89 16.36
C LYS A 75 -12.26 9.79 17.06
N ALA A 76 -13.15 8.91 16.59
CA ALA A 76 -14.47 8.71 17.19
C ALA A 76 -14.34 8.20 18.64
N GLU A 77 -13.46 7.24 18.89
CA GLU A 77 -13.17 6.77 20.24
C GLU A 77 -12.67 7.89 21.17
N LEU A 78 -11.78 8.74 20.67
CA LEU A 78 -11.22 9.83 21.44
C LEU A 78 -12.29 10.88 21.78
N GLU A 79 -13.15 11.24 20.83
CA GLU A 79 -14.29 12.13 21.08
C GLU A 79 -15.20 11.59 22.19
N VAL A 80 -15.55 10.30 22.13
CA VAL A 80 -16.36 9.64 23.17
C VAL A 80 -15.66 9.66 24.53
N LYS A 81 -14.36 9.35 24.58
CA LYS A 81 -13.57 9.38 25.82
C LYS A 81 -13.51 10.81 26.40
N ILE A 82 -13.34 11.82 25.56
CA ILE A 82 -13.35 13.23 25.98
C ILE A 82 -14.70 13.61 26.57
N GLU A 83 -15.81 13.28 25.91
CA GLU A 83 -17.16 13.60 26.42
C GLU A 83 -17.47 12.87 27.74
N LYS A 84 -17.00 11.63 27.88
CA LYS A 84 -17.11 10.88 29.14
C LYS A 84 -16.33 11.55 30.27
N VAL A 85 -15.11 12.01 30.00
CA VAL A 85 -14.29 12.75 30.97
C VAL A 85 -14.95 14.08 31.34
N LYS A 86 -15.42 14.88 30.36
CA LYS A 86 -16.15 16.13 30.61
C LYS A 86 -17.37 15.90 31.50
N THR A 87 -18.20 14.91 31.16
CA THR A 87 -19.41 14.57 31.93
C THR A 87 -19.05 14.16 33.36
N THR A 88 -18.02 13.34 33.53
CA THR A 88 -17.54 12.91 34.85
C THR A 88 -17.02 14.09 35.67
N LEU A 89 -16.25 14.99 35.04
CA LEU A 89 -15.73 16.20 35.67
C LEU A 89 -16.85 17.12 36.15
N ILE A 90 -17.88 17.34 35.32
CA ILE A 90 -19.05 18.15 35.68
C ILE A 90 -19.76 17.55 36.91
N LYS A 91 -19.97 16.23 36.94
CA LYS A 91 -20.58 15.55 38.10
C LYS A 91 -19.78 15.78 39.39
N TRP A 92 -18.45 15.68 39.31
CA TRP A 92 -17.58 15.96 40.46
C TRP A 92 -17.61 17.41 40.90
N MET A 93 -17.69 18.37 39.96
CA MET A 93 -17.87 19.78 40.29
C MET A 93 -19.16 20.00 41.09
N PHE A 94 -20.28 19.38 40.71
CA PHE A 94 -21.53 19.52 41.48
C PHE A 94 -21.42 19.02 42.92
N ILE A 95 -20.83 17.84 43.13
CA ILE A 95 -20.63 17.28 44.48
C ILE A 95 -19.74 18.21 45.31
N PHE A 96 -18.65 18.69 44.71
CA PHE A 96 -17.73 19.61 45.35
C PHE A 96 -18.40 20.93 45.74
N TRP A 97 -19.11 21.58 44.80
CA TRP A 97 -19.82 22.84 45.04
C TRP A 97 -20.93 22.69 46.08
N ALA A 98 -21.70 21.61 46.04
CA ALA A 98 -22.73 21.35 47.06
C ALA A 98 -22.13 21.23 48.46
N GLY A 99 -20.98 20.56 48.59
CA GLY A 99 -20.22 20.50 49.84
C GLY A 99 -19.75 21.87 50.32
N GLN A 100 -19.15 22.68 49.44
CA GLN A 100 -18.70 24.04 49.79
C GLN A 100 -19.86 24.94 50.24
N VAL A 101 -20.98 24.93 49.51
CA VAL A 101 -22.18 25.71 49.89
C VAL A 101 -22.71 25.26 51.25
N GLY A 102 -22.77 23.96 51.51
CA GLY A 102 -23.19 23.42 52.81
C GLY A 102 -22.31 23.92 53.97
N VAL A 103 -20.98 23.91 53.79
CA VAL A 103 -20.03 24.42 54.79
C VAL A 103 -20.22 25.93 55.02
N LEU A 104 -20.35 26.73 53.96
CA LEU A 104 -20.58 28.17 54.07
C LEU A 104 -21.89 28.49 54.83
N VAL A 105 -22.97 27.76 54.55
CA VAL A 105 -24.25 27.91 55.26
C VAL A 105 -24.11 27.55 56.73
N ALA A 106 -23.39 26.47 57.06
CA ALA A 106 -23.14 26.08 58.45
C ALA A 106 -22.34 27.16 59.22
N ILE A 107 -21.32 27.74 58.58
CA ILE A 107 -20.53 28.84 59.18
C ILE A 107 -21.41 30.08 59.40
N LEU A 108 -22.20 30.49 58.40
CA LEU A 108 -23.09 31.65 58.50
C LEU A 108 -24.13 31.48 59.62
N THR A 109 -24.76 30.31 59.71
CA THR A 109 -25.74 30.02 60.76
C THR A 109 -25.13 30.03 62.16
N LEU A 110 -23.91 29.53 62.32
CA LEU A 110 -23.17 29.58 63.59
C LEU A 110 -22.78 31.02 63.95
N PHE A 111 -22.33 31.82 62.98
CA PHE A 111 -22.01 33.23 63.17
C PHE A 111 -23.21 34.04 63.66
N PHE A 112 -24.39 33.89 63.03
CA PHE A 112 -25.62 34.55 63.49
C PHE A 112 -26.07 34.11 64.88
N ARG A 113 -25.77 32.87 65.27
CA ARG A 113 -26.07 32.35 66.60
C ARG A 113 -25.16 32.92 67.69
N VAL A 114 -23.90 33.22 67.37
CA VAL A 114 -22.92 33.80 68.31
C VAL A 114 -23.09 35.32 68.44
N LEU A 115 -23.55 35.99 67.39
CA LEU A 115 -23.76 37.45 67.39
C LEU A 115 -25.04 37.88 68.13
N LYS A 116 -25.91 36.93 68.47
CA LYS A 116 -27.20 37.17 69.16
C LYS A 116 -27.08 36.79 70.63
#